data_AF-A0A937W6Z8-F1
#
_entry.id   AF-A0A937W6Z8-F1
#
_cell.length_a   1.000
_cell.length_b   1.000
_cell.length_c   1.000
_cell.angle_alpha   90.00
_cell.angle_beta   90.00
_cell.angle_gamma   90.00
#
_symmetry.space_group_name_H-M   'P 1'
#
loop_
_entity.id
_entity.type
_entity.pdbx_description
1 polymer ?
#
loop_
_entity_poly.entity_id
_entity_poly.type
_entity_poly.pdbx_seq_one_letter_code
_entity_poly.pdbx_strand_id
1 'polypeptide(L)'
;RSVPIVQDARLRECDYGDFEGRPRTEMETARPCAIWTPFPHGESYLQVAERMHSFLVQLAARHNGQQVLLVGHAATLWMLEHWLKAQPLDVAVGPFPERPWRYRLDGALLPAPAVRAGCDVTAPPSQRIPAQGD
;
A
#
# COMPACT_ATOMS: atom_id res chain seq x y z
N ARG A 1 19.47 -11.53 -24.28
CA ARG A 1 19.93 -11.54 -22.86
C ARG A 1 18.72 -11.87 -21.99
N SER A 2 18.85 -12.77 -21.01
CA SER A 2 17.80 -13.09 -20.04
C SER A 2 17.88 -12.13 -18.84
N VAL A 3 16.76 -11.54 -18.45
CA VAL A 3 16.64 -10.79 -17.18
C VAL A 3 16.12 -11.76 -16.12
N PRO A 4 16.78 -11.90 -14.94
CA PRO A 4 16.31 -12.80 -13.91
C PRO A 4 14.95 -12.32 -13.35
N ILE A 5 14.04 -13.27 -13.15
CA ILE A 5 12.74 -13.02 -12.51
C ILE A 5 12.83 -13.55 -11.08
N VAL A 6 12.59 -12.67 -10.11
CA VAL A 6 12.56 -13.01 -8.69
C VAL A 6 11.17 -12.72 -8.16
N GLN A 7 10.52 -13.73 -7.59
CA GLN A 7 9.22 -13.58 -6.96
C GLN A 7 9.40 -13.14 -5.51
N ASP A 8 8.57 -12.19 -5.06
CA ASP A 8 8.57 -11.72 -3.67
C ASP A 8 7.13 -11.61 -3.16
N ALA A 9 6.86 -12.32 -2.07
CA ALA A 9 5.55 -12.34 -1.41
C ALA A 9 5.06 -10.95 -1.00
N ARG A 10 5.98 -10.01 -0.74
CA ARG A 10 5.66 -8.64 -0.30
C ARG A 10 5.14 -7.74 -1.42
N LEU A 11 5.14 -8.23 -2.67
CA LEU A 11 4.60 -7.52 -3.83
C LEU A 11 3.16 -7.91 -4.19
N ARG A 12 2.55 -8.84 -3.46
CA ARG A 12 1.13 -9.19 -3.64
C ARG A 12 0.25 -7.96 -3.42
N GLU A 13 -0.93 -7.97 -4.04
CA GLU A 13 -2.00 -7.02 -3.73
C GLU A 13 -2.35 -7.08 -2.23
N CYS A 14 -3.00 -6.03 -1.72
CA CYS A 14 -3.62 -6.05 -0.39
C CYS A 14 -4.53 -7.27 -0.24
N ASP A 15 -4.40 -8.01 0.86
CA ASP A 15 -5.34 -9.08 1.19
C ASP A 15 -6.69 -8.46 1.59
N TYR A 16 -7.71 -8.65 0.76
CA TYR A 16 -9.02 -8.08 1.01
C TYR A 16 -9.88 -8.93 1.95
N GLY A 17 -9.40 -10.11 2.38
CA GLY A 17 -10.10 -11.01 3.29
C GLY A 17 -11.55 -11.25 2.83
N ASP A 18 -12.51 -10.94 3.69
CA ASP A 18 -13.94 -11.13 3.41
C ASP A 18 -14.47 -10.25 2.25
N PHE A 19 -13.69 -9.27 1.77
CA PHE A 19 -14.02 -8.41 0.62
C PHE A 19 -13.51 -8.96 -0.72
N GLU A 20 -12.75 -10.06 -0.72
CA GLU A 20 -12.37 -10.78 -1.94
C GLU A 20 -13.63 -11.12 -2.78
N GLY A 21 -13.57 -10.84 -4.09
CA GLY A 21 -14.66 -11.12 -5.03
C GLY A 21 -15.90 -10.22 -4.93
N ARG A 22 -15.95 -9.26 -3.99
CA ARG A 22 -17.07 -8.32 -3.87
C ARG A 22 -17.07 -7.25 -4.97
N PRO A 23 -18.21 -6.57 -5.21
CA PRO A 23 -18.28 -5.46 -6.15
C PRO A 23 -17.27 -4.35 -5.84
N ARG A 24 -16.69 -3.77 -6.90
CA ARG A 24 -15.72 -2.67 -6.81
C ARG A 24 -16.26 -1.48 -5.99
N THR A 25 -17.55 -1.18 -6.08
CA THR A 25 -18.19 -0.08 -5.35
C THR A 25 -18.17 -0.28 -3.82
N GLU A 26 -18.32 -1.52 -3.35
CA GLU A 26 -18.19 -1.86 -1.92
C GLU A 26 -16.74 -1.69 -1.45
N MET A 27 -15.79 -2.15 -2.26
CA MET A 27 -14.36 -1.95 -2.00
C MET A 27 -13.98 -0.46 -1.98
N GLU A 28 -14.47 0.34 -2.92
CA GLU A 28 -14.22 1.79 -2.97
C GLU A 28 -14.79 2.52 -1.75
N THR A 29 -15.96 2.08 -1.28
CA THR A 29 -16.56 2.58 -0.04
C THR A 29 -15.72 2.20 1.19
N ALA A 30 -15.12 1.00 1.18
CA ALA A 30 -14.33 0.51 2.29
C ALA A 30 -12.91 1.01 2.37
N ARG A 31 -12.33 1.36 1.23
CA ARG A 31 -10.93 1.76 1.08
C ARG A 31 -10.47 2.85 2.06
N PRO A 32 -11.20 3.97 2.27
CA PRO A 32 -10.73 5.02 3.18
C PRO A 32 -10.52 4.52 4.62
N CYS A 33 -11.43 3.66 5.08
CA CYS A 33 -11.32 3.07 6.41
C CYS A 33 -10.22 1.99 6.46
N ALA A 34 -10.12 1.21 5.39
CA ALA A 34 -9.16 0.15 5.23
C ALA A 34 -7.70 0.63 5.14
N ILE A 35 -7.46 1.94 5.05
CA ILE A 35 -6.12 2.51 5.13
C ILE A 35 -5.47 2.15 6.47
N TRP A 36 -6.21 2.36 7.56
CA TRP A 36 -5.69 2.22 8.93
C TRP A 36 -6.22 0.96 9.62
N THR A 37 -7.40 0.49 9.23
CA THR A 37 -8.04 -0.69 9.84
C THR A 37 -8.01 -1.87 8.87
N PRO A 38 -7.65 -3.09 9.27
CA PRO A 38 -7.64 -4.23 8.36
C PRO A 38 -9.03 -4.55 7.81
N PHE A 39 -9.10 -5.06 6.59
CA PHE A 39 -10.28 -5.82 6.17
C PHE A 39 -10.49 -7.02 7.12
N PRO A 40 -11.73 -7.45 7.38
CA PRO A 40 -11.96 -8.68 8.13
C PRO A 40 -11.24 -9.87 7.47
N HIS A 41 -10.42 -10.58 8.26
CA HIS A 41 -9.54 -11.66 7.79
C HIS A 41 -8.56 -11.26 6.67
N GLY A 42 -8.22 -9.98 6.55
CA GLY A 42 -7.29 -9.45 5.55
C GLY A 42 -6.27 -8.46 6.12
N GLU A 43 -5.75 -7.59 5.25
CA GLU A 43 -4.75 -6.57 5.57
C GLU A 43 -5.37 -5.15 5.59
N SER A 44 -4.72 -4.21 6.27
CA SER A 44 -4.90 -2.78 6.02
C SER A 44 -3.88 -2.28 5.00
N TYR A 45 -4.12 -1.14 4.34
CA TYR A 45 -3.09 -0.56 3.47
C TYR A 45 -1.84 -0.10 4.25
N LEU A 46 -1.96 0.17 5.56
CA LEU A 46 -0.81 0.38 6.43
C LEU A 46 0.07 -0.88 6.53
N GLN A 47 -0.51 -2.07 6.70
CA GLN A 47 0.24 -3.33 6.71
C GLN A 47 0.91 -3.61 5.36
N VAL A 48 0.22 -3.28 4.24
CA VAL A 48 0.85 -3.32 2.90
C VAL A 48 2.04 -2.35 2.82
N ALA A 49 1.90 -1.14 3.35
CA ALA A 49 2.97 -0.15 3.40
C ALA A 49 4.19 -0.67 4.15
N GLU A 50 3.99 -1.30 5.31
CA GLU A 50 5.05 -1.88 6.13
C GLU A 50 5.81 -3.00 5.40
N ARG A 51 5.11 -3.97 4.80
CA ARG A 51 5.79 -5.04 4.04
C ARG A 51 6.49 -4.49 2.81
N MET A 52 5.94 -3.48 2.14
CA MET A 52 6.59 -2.82 1.01
C MET A 52 7.83 -2.03 1.44
N HIS A 53 7.80 -1.39 2.61
CA HIS A 53 8.97 -0.73 3.18
C HIS A 53 10.12 -1.73 3.39
N SER A 54 9.84 -2.90 3.98
CA SER A 54 10.84 -3.95 4.16
C SER A 54 11.42 -4.47 2.82
N PHE A 55 10.60 -4.49 1.77
CA PHE A 55 11.01 -4.84 0.42
C PHE A 55 11.95 -3.79 -0.15
N LEU A 56 11.59 -2.50 -0.06
CA LEU A 56 12.39 -1.38 -0.55
C LEU A 56 13.75 -1.29 0.17
N VAL A 57 13.80 -1.50 1.49
CA VAL A 57 15.07 -1.54 2.25
C VAL A 57 15.99 -2.62 1.69
N GLN A 58 15.48 -3.83 1.47
CA GLN A 58 16.26 -4.93 0.92
C GLN A 58 16.67 -4.67 -0.53
N LEU A 59 15.78 -4.07 -1.33
CA LEU A 59 16.03 -3.74 -2.73
C LEU A 59 17.17 -2.72 -2.85
N ALA A 60 17.15 -1.67 -2.03
CA ALA A 60 18.19 -0.65 -1.97
C ALA A 60 19.56 -1.26 -1.62
N ALA A 61 19.59 -2.17 -0.64
CA ALA A 61 20.82 -2.84 -0.23
C ALA A 61 21.42 -3.75 -1.31
N ARG A 62 20.57 -4.44 -2.11
CA ARG A 62 21.02 -5.45 -3.09
C ARG A 62 21.27 -4.89 -4.49
N HIS A 63 20.58 -3.82 -4.87
CA HIS A 63 20.54 -3.33 -6.25
C HIS A 63 20.94 -1.85 -6.36
N ASN A 64 21.78 -1.35 -5.46
CA ASN A 64 22.30 0.01 -5.52
C ASN A 64 22.96 0.30 -6.89
N GLY A 65 22.59 1.40 -7.53
CA GLY A 65 23.08 1.80 -8.85
C GLY A 65 22.54 0.97 -10.03
N GLN A 66 21.59 0.06 -9.81
CA GLN A 66 20.99 -0.77 -10.86
C GLN A 66 19.57 -0.29 -11.23
N GLN A 67 19.07 -0.74 -12.38
CA GLN A 67 17.67 -0.58 -12.77
C GLN A 67 16.92 -1.88 -12.53
N VAL A 68 15.79 -1.79 -11.83
CA VAL A 68 14.91 -2.93 -11.54
C VAL A 68 13.53 -2.64 -12.14
N LEU A 69 12.97 -3.64 -12.84
CA LEU A 69 11.57 -3.63 -13.21
C LEU A 69 10.77 -4.28 -12.09
N LEU A 70 9.83 -3.52 -11.52
CA LEU A 70 8.89 -4.04 -10.54
C LEU A 70 7.55 -4.33 -11.21
N VAL A 71 7.04 -5.54 -11.03
CA VAL A 71 5.70 -5.95 -11.46
C VAL A 71 4.87 -6.21 -10.21
N GLY A 72 3.70 -5.57 -10.12
CA GLY A 72 2.82 -5.67 -8.97
C GLY A 72 1.42 -5.17 -9.29
N HIS A 73 0.69 -4.77 -8.26
CA HIS A 73 -0.73 -4.39 -8.35
C HIS A 73 -0.96 -2.94 -7.93
N ALA A 74 -2.22 -2.56 -7.68
CA ALA A 74 -2.57 -1.19 -7.34
C ALA A 74 -1.96 -0.79 -5.99
N ALA A 75 -2.05 -1.63 -4.95
CA ALA A 75 -1.42 -1.29 -3.68
C ALA A 75 0.11 -1.20 -3.79
N THR A 76 0.75 -2.03 -4.61
CA THR A 76 2.21 -1.90 -4.86
C THR A 76 2.54 -0.50 -5.38
N LEU A 77 1.78 -0.02 -6.36
CA LEU A 77 1.98 1.31 -6.94
C LEU A 77 1.73 2.43 -5.92
N TRP A 78 0.65 2.34 -5.15
CA TRP A 78 0.36 3.31 -4.08
C TRP A 78 1.44 3.34 -3.01
N MET A 79 2.00 2.18 -2.64
CA MET A 79 3.08 2.13 -1.68
C MET A 79 4.38 2.73 -2.23
N LEU A 80 4.63 2.67 -3.55
CA LEU A 80 5.75 3.39 -4.17
C LEU A 80 5.53 4.91 -4.10
N GLU A 81 4.31 5.40 -4.36
CA GLU A 81 3.99 6.83 -4.21
C GLU A 81 4.17 7.29 -2.76
N HIS A 82 3.67 6.50 -1.80
CA HIS A 82 3.82 6.77 -0.37
C HIS A 82 5.30 6.86 0.03
N TRP A 83 6.08 5.81 -0.22
CA TRP A 83 7.45 5.72 0.28
C TRP A 83 8.47 6.54 -0.50
N LEU A 84 8.36 6.57 -1.84
CA LEU A 84 9.42 7.13 -2.70
C LEU A 84 9.14 8.57 -3.12
N LYS A 85 7.90 9.05 -2.95
CA LYS A 85 7.55 10.47 -3.13
C LYS A 85 7.11 11.14 -1.83
N ALA A 86 7.23 10.45 -0.69
CA ALA A 86 6.84 10.95 0.62
C ALA A 86 5.38 11.43 0.67
N GLN A 87 4.49 10.82 -0.11
CA GLN A 87 3.06 11.17 -0.06
C GLN A 87 2.44 10.56 1.20
N PRO A 88 1.54 11.27 1.90
CA PRO A 88 0.76 10.68 2.98
C PRO A 88 -0.01 9.44 2.48
N LEU A 89 -0.13 8.40 3.31
CA LEU A 89 -0.73 7.13 2.91
C LEU A 89 -2.19 7.27 2.45
N ASP A 90 -2.94 8.15 3.10
CA ASP A 90 -4.34 8.48 2.77
C ASP A 90 -4.50 9.30 1.48
N VAL A 91 -3.43 9.95 1.01
CA VAL A 91 -3.38 10.62 -0.29
C VAL A 91 -2.98 9.65 -1.39
N ALA A 92 -2.04 8.74 -1.11
CA ALA A 92 -1.51 7.81 -2.09
C ALA A 92 -2.51 6.70 -2.48
N VAL A 93 -3.32 6.21 -1.54
CA VAL A 93 -4.24 5.09 -1.75
C VAL A 93 -5.52 5.55 -2.48
N GLY A 94 -5.78 4.99 -3.67
CA GLY A 94 -7.01 5.20 -4.42
C GLY A 94 -6.78 5.62 -5.89
N PRO A 95 -6.25 6.82 -6.16
CA PRO A 95 -5.98 7.27 -7.51
C PRO A 95 -4.80 6.51 -8.13
N PHE A 96 -4.85 6.27 -9.44
CA PHE A 96 -3.67 5.83 -10.16
C PHE A 96 -2.81 7.05 -10.53
N PRO A 97 -1.52 7.10 -10.15
CA PRO A 97 -0.64 8.18 -10.56
C PRO A 97 -0.44 8.18 -12.07
N GLU A 98 -0.20 9.37 -12.62
CA GLU A 98 0.09 9.53 -14.05
C GLU A 98 1.39 8.81 -14.44
N ARG A 99 1.42 8.38 -15.71
CA ARG A 99 2.59 7.73 -16.31
C ARG A 99 3.58 8.78 -16.84
N PRO A 100 4.89 8.44 -16.98
CA PRO A 100 5.48 7.13 -16.71
C PRO A 100 5.76 6.89 -15.23
N TRP A 101 5.58 5.64 -14.79
CA TRP A 101 5.93 5.22 -13.43
C TRP A 101 7.45 4.95 -13.36
N ARG A 102 8.18 5.94 -12.86
CA ARG A 102 9.62 5.87 -12.62
C ARG A 102 9.91 6.43 -11.24
N TYR A 103 10.68 5.68 -10.47
CA TYR A 103 11.01 6.01 -9.10
C TYR A 103 12.52 5.95 -8.89
N ARG A 104 13.01 6.82 -8.01
CA ARG A 104 14.37 6.72 -7.48
C ARG A 104 14.27 6.15 -6.07
N LEU A 105 15.01 5.07 -5.83
CA LEU A 105 15.14 4.46 -4.52
C LEU A 105 16.51 4.84 -3.97
N ASP A 106 16.51 5.84 -3.09
CA ASP A 106 17.70 6.24 -2.33
C ASP A 106 17.74 5.43 -1.02
N GLY A 107 18.93 5.19 -0.45
CA GLY A 107 19.10 4.33 0.72
C GLY A 107 18.46 4.84 2.03
N ALA A 108 17.97 6.09 2.04
CA ALA A 108 17.23 6.65 3.17
C ALA A 108 15.73 6.46 2.94
N LEU A 109 15.15 5.42 3.54
CA LEU A 109 13.70 5.26 3.61
C LEU A 109 13.15 5.92 4.88
N LEU A 110 11.99 6.54 4.76
CA LEU A 110 11.31 7.23 5.86
C LEU A 110 10.92 6.22 6.96
N PRO A 111 10.82 6.66 8.23
CA PRO A 111 10.35 5.80 9.32
C PRO A 111 8.94 5.26 9.04
N ALA A 112 8.61 4.12 9.67
CA ALA A 112 7.29 3.48 9.56
C ALA A 112 6.14 4.47 9.85
N PRO A 113 4.97 4.35 9.19
CA PRO A 113 3.92 5.32 9.33
C PRO A 113 3.27 5.21 10.72
N ALA A 114 2.82 6.34 11.28
CA ALA A 114 2.08 6.33 12.53
C ALA A 114 0.67 5.75 12.33
N VAL A 115 0.26 4.84 13.21
CA VAL A 115 -1.10 4.29 13.25
C VAL A 115 -2.09 5.38 13.68
N ARG A 116 -3.26 5.45 13.03
CA ARG A 116 -4.38 6.34 13.43
C ARG A 116 -5.54 5.53 14.03
N ALA A 117 -6.39 6.18 14.82
CA ALA A 117 -7.58 5.57 15.40
C ALA A 117 -8.47 4.92 14.32
N GLY A 118 -8.94 3.71 14.59
CA GLY A 118 -9.65 2.88 13.62
C GLY A 118 -11.11 3.30 13.40
N CYS A 119 -11.69 2.77 12.32
CA CYS A 119 -13.11 2.83 12.00
C CYS A 119 -13.59 1.42 11.61
N ASP A 120 -14.89 1.18 11.63
CA ASP A 120 -15.44 -0.12 11.21
C ASP A 120 -15.49 -0.21 9.67
N VAL A 121 -14.67 -1.09 9.10
CA VAL A 121 -14.58 -1.35 7.65
C VAL A 121 -15.85 -2.03 7.10
N THR A 122 -16.69 -2.60 7.96
CA THR A 122 -17.96 -3.24 7.57
C THR A 122 -19.18 -2.34 7.72
N ALA A 123 -19.09 -1.27 8.52
CA ALA A 123 -20.18 -0.34 8.75
C ALA A 123 -20.64 0.38 7.46
N PRO A 124 -21.91 0.82 7.34
CA PRO A 124 -22.33 1.63 6.20
C PRO A 124 -21.52 2.94 6.11
N PRO A 125 -21.31 3.53 4.90
CA PRO A 125 -20.48 4.72 4.73
C PRO A 125 -20.85 5.91 5.63
N SER A 126 -22.13 6.07 5.99
CA SER A 126 -22.62 7.12 6.90
C SER A 126 -22.12 6.98 8.35
N GLN A 127 -21.54 5.83 8.72
CA GLN A 127 -21.07 5.51 10.07
C GLN A 127 -19.55 5.32 10.15
N ARG A 128 -18.82 5.53 9.05
CA ARG A 128 -17.35 5.43 8.99
C ARG A 128 -16.71 6.80 9.23
N ILE A 129 -16.90 7.35 10.42
CA ILE A 129 -16.16 8.53 10.88
C ILE A 129 -15.09 8.01 11.85
N PRO A 130 -13.81 8.40 11.72
CA PRO A 130 -12.83 8.08 12.76
C PRO A 130 -13.35 8.63 14.09
N ALA A 131 -13.33 7.80 15.14
CA ALA A 131 -13.64 8.28 16.48
C ALA A 131 -12.80 9.54 16.74
N GLN A 132 -13.46 10.69 16.94
CA GLN A 132 -12.77 11.89 17.39
C GLN A 132 -12.17 11.55 18.75
N GLY A 133 -10.84 11.51 18.82
CA GLY A 133 -10.13 11.29 20.08
C GLY A 133 -10.39 12.44 21.03
N ASP A 134 -10.63 12.10 22.30
CA ASP A 134 -10.62 13.03 23.44
C ASP A 134 -9.22 13.64 23.66
#